data_AF-A0A7W7HL82-F1
#
_entry.id   AF-A0A7W7HL82-F1
#
_cell.length_a   1.000
_cell.length_b   1.000
_cell.length_c   1.000
_cell.angle_alpha   90.00
_cell.angle_beta   90.00
_cell.angle_gamma   90.00
#
_symmetry.space_group_name_H-M   'P 1'
#
loop_
_entity.id
_entity.type
_entity.pdbx_description
1 polymer ?
#
loop_
_entity_poly.entity_id
_entity_poly.type
_entity_poly.pdbx_seq_one_letter_code
_entity_poly.pdbx_strand_id
1 'polypeptide(L)'
;MSRVPKSAQPWVATLVRTIFDQPDAIAVSQQFDRVLGTIAEKFPAAAEHLDDARADLLAFTAFPRELWRQIWSNNPQERLNKEIRRRTDVVGIFPNRDAIIRLVGAVLAEQTDEWVEGRRYMGLEILGKARLTSINTDGHDTEIIETTAIAA
;
A
#
# COMPACT_ATOMS: atom_id res chain seq x y z
N MET A 1 -4.48 12.99 -5.64
CA MET A 1 -4.66 13.67 -6.95
C MET A 1 -5.55 14.91 -6.90
N SER A 2 -5.83 15.49 -5.73
CA SER A 2 -6.64 16.73 -5.61
C SER A 2 -5.91 17.98 -6.11
N ARG A 3 -4.57 17.96 -6.15
CA ARG A 3 -3.70 19.07 -6.58
C ARG A 3 -3.45 19.12 -8.10
N VAL A 4 -4.15 18.30 -8.90
CA VAL A 4 -4.05 18.24 -10.37
C VAL A 4 -5.45 18.34 -11.00
N PRO A 5 -5.67 19.20 -12.01
CA PRO A 5 -6.94 19.28 -12.72
C PRO A 5 -7.37 17.92 -13.29
N LYS A 6 -8.68 17.60 -13.25
CA LYS A 6 -9.21 16.29 -13.69
C LYS A 6 -8.75 15.87 -15.09
N SER A 7 -8.64 16.81 -16.02
CA SER A 7 -8.17 16.57 -17.39
C SER A 7 -6.72 16.10 -17.47
N ALA A 8 -5.87 16.49 -16.52
CA ALA A 8 -4.45 16.14 -16.48
C ALA A 8 -4.14 14.93 -15.59
N GLN A 9 -5.09 14.46 -14.78
CA GLN A 9 -4.88 13.31 -13.88
C GLN A 9 -4.44 12.03 -14.60
N PRO A 10 -5.01 11.63 -15.76
CA PRO A 10 -4.55 10.42 -16.46
C PRO A 10 -3.08 10.52 -16.89
N TRP A 11 -2.64 11.70 -17.32
CA TRP A 11 -1.26 11.96 -17.72
C TRP A 11 -0.31 11.86 -16.52
N VAL A 12 -0.62 12.55 -15.41
CA VAL A 12 0.18 12.46 -14.17
C VAL A 12 0.22 11.03 -13.63
N ALA A 13 -0.90 10.31 -13.65
CA ALA A 13 -0.95 8.92 -13.19
C ALA A 13 -0.04 8.01 -14.01
N THR A 14 0.01 8.24 -15.33
CA THR A 14 0.89 7.49 -16.23
C THR A 14 2.35 7.76 -15.93
N LEU A 15 2.73 9.02 -15.76
CA LEU A 15 4.10 9.38 -15.37
C LEU A 15 4.51 8.74 -14.05
N VAL A 16 3.67 8.87 -13.01
CA VAL A 16 3.96 8.29 -11.69
C VAL A 16 4.08 6.77 -11.76
N ARG A 17 3.27 6.09 -12.58
CA ARG A 17 3.38 4.63 -12.76
C ARG A 17 4.75 4.20 -13.25
N THR A 18 5.39 4.99 -14.13
CA THR A 18 6.73 4.66 -14.64
C THR A 18 7.78 4.56 -13.55
N ILE A 19 7.62 5.21 -12.39
CA ILE A 19 8.52 5.09 -11.24
C ILE A 19 8.58 3.64 -10.74
N PHE A 20 7.46 2.94 -10.72
CA PHE A 20 7.34 1.58 -10.18
C PHE A 20 7.75 0.49 -11.17
N ASP A 21 7.89 0.83 -12.46
CA ASP A 21 8.23 -0.10 -13.53
C ASP A 21 9.75 -0.20 -13.79
N GLN A 22 10.57 0.37 -12.90
CA GLN A 22 12.02 0.39 -13.06
C GLN A 22 12.70 -0.95 -12.67
N PRO A 23 13.89 -1.23 -13.22
CA PRO A 23 14.59 -2.51 -12.97
C PRO A 23 15.19 -2.61 -11.56
N ASP A 24 15.68 -1.51 -10.98
CA ASP A 24 16.42 -1.48 -9.72
C ASP A 24 16.23 -0.15 -8.96
N ALA A 25 16.72 -0.10 -7.71
CA ALA A 25 16.45 0.99 -6.77
C ALA A 25 17.04 2.33 -7.24
N ILE A 26 18.20 2.28 -7.91
CA ILE A 26 18.86 3.46 -8.46
C ILE A 26 18.01 4.01 -9.61
N ALA A 27 17.56 3.13 -10.51
CA ALA A 27 16.68 3.51 -11.61
C ALA A 27 15.32 4.05 -11.12
N VAL A 28 14.75 3.50 -10.04
CA VAL A 28 13.54 4.03 -9.38
C VAL A 28 13.78 5.47 -8.92
N SER A 29 14.86 5.73 -8.17
CA SER A 29 15.17 7.08 -7.66
C SER A 29 15.38 8.08 -8.80
N GLN A 30 16.16 7.70 -9.82
CA GLN A 30 16.40 8.55 -10.99
C GLN A 30 15.11 8.83 -11.76
N GLN A 31 14.23 7.83 -11.91
CA GLN A 31 12.96 8.02 -12.58
C GLN A 31 12.03 8.93 -11.77
N PHE A 32 12.04 8.81 -10.45
CA PHE A 32 11.31 9.71 -9.57
C PHE A 32 11.75 11.16 -9.79
N ASP A 33 13.05 11.45 -9.83
CA ASP A 33 13.57 12.81 -10.05
C ASP A 33 13.15 13.37 -11.41
N ARG A 34 13.20 12.56 -12.47
CA ARG A 34 12.74 12.95 -13.81
C ARG A 34 11.24 13.27 -13.83
N VAL A 35 10.43 12.41 -13.23
CA VAL A 35 8.98 12.60 -13.13
C VAL A 35 8.65 13.83 -12.29
N LEU A 36 9.35 14.03 -11.18
CA LEU A 36 9.18 15.18 -10.31
C LEU A 36 9.45 16.49 -11.06
N GLY A 37 10.58 16.57 -11.80
CA GLY A 37 10.89 17.72 -12.64
C GLY A 37 9.81 17.99 -13.68
N THR A 38 9.34 16.94 -14.37
CA THR A 38 8.28 17.05 -15.39
C THR A 38 6.95 17.56 -14.82
N ILE A 39 6.58 17.10 -13.63
CA ILE A 39 5.36 17.53 -12.95
C ILE A 39 5.52 18.96 -12.42
N ALA A 40 6.70 19.33 -11.90
CA ALA A 40 6.97 20.63 -11.32
C ALA A 40 6.79 21.79 -12.31
N GLU A 41 7.11 21.57 -13.59
CA GLU A 41 6.92 22.57 -14.65
C GLU A 41 5.46 23.02 -14.83
N LYS A 42 4.50 22.11 -14.60
CA LYS A 42 3.07 22.37 -14.87
C LYS A 42 2.21 22.43 -13.61
N PHE A 43 2.60 21.66 -12.60
CA PHE A 43 1.82 21.41 -11.39
C PHE A 43 2.73 21.41 -10.15
N PRO A 44 3.33 22.55 -9.79
CA PRO A 44 4.33 22.63 -8.71
C PRO A 44 3.79 22.12 -7.37
N ALA A 45 2.54 22.43 -7.01
CA ALA A 45 1.92 21.92 -5.78
C ALA A 45 1.71 20.39 -5.76
N ALA A 46 1.58 19.78 -6.95
CA ALA A 46 1.51 18.32 -7.08
C ALA A 46 2.90 17.67 -7.02
N ALA A 47 3.93 18.35 -7.55
CA ALA A 47 5.32 17.93 -7.42
C ALA A 47 5.78 17.98 -5.96
N GLU A 48 5.55 19.09 -5.26
CA GLU A 48 5.83 19.24 -3.82
C GLU A 48 5.18 18.11 -3.01
N HIS A 49 3.89 17.84 -3.25
CA HIS A 49 3.20 16.73 -2.60
C HIS A 49 3.85 15.37 -2.84
N LEU A 50 4.32 15.15 -4.06
CA LEU A 50 4.92 13.89 -4.46
C LEU A 50 6.28 13.73 -3.77
N ASP A 51 7.09 14.79 -3.73
CA ASP A 51 8.41 14.80 -3.11
C ASP A 51 8.35 14.64 -1.59
N ASP A 52 7.37 15.29 -0.93
CA ASP A 52 7.09 15.08 0.50
C ASP A 52 6.88 13.60 0.84
N ALA A 53 6.27 12.85 -0.08
CA ALA A 53 5.97 11.42 0.07
C ALA A 53 7.09 10.51 -0.46
N ARG A 54 8.25 11.05 -0.88
CA ARG A 54 9.32 10.27 -1.54
C ARG A 54 9.78 9.08 -0.71
N ALA A 55 10.07 9.29 0.57
CA ALA A 55 10.58 8.23 1.44
C ALA A 55 9.60 7.05 1.52
N ASP A 56 8.31 7.35 1.70
CA ASP A 56 7.26 6.34 1.77
C ASP A 56 7.04 5.65 0.42
N LEU A 57 7.03 6.42 -0.68
CA LEU A 57 6.78 5.90 -2.02
C LEU A 57 7.91 5.03 -2.54
N LEU A 58 9.16 5.27 -2.13
CA LEU A 58 10.32 4.52 -2.59
C LEU A 58 10.77 3.42 -1.61
N ALA A 59 10.15 3.32 -0.42
CA ALA A 59 10.49 2.34 0.60
C ALA A 59 10.46 0.88 0.11
N PHE A 60 9.61 0.56 -0.87
CA PHE A 60 9.53 -0.78 -1.46
C PHE A 60 10.87 -1.24 -2.08
N THR A 61 11.74 -0.31 -2.47
CA THR A 61 13.03 -0.62 -3.10
C THR A 61 14.04 -1.24 -2.14
N ALA A 62 13.81 -1.17 -0.82
CA ALA A 62 14.62 -1.84 0.20
C ALA A 62 14.37 -3.35 0.25
N PHE A 63 13.33 -3.85 -0.41
CA PHE A 63 12.97 -5.26 -0.44
C PHE A 63 13.51 -5.96 -1.70
N PRO A 64 13.61 -7.31 -1.71
CA PRO A 64 13.89 -8.07 -2.92
C PRO A 64 12.96 -7.69 -4.08
N ARG A 65 13.53 -7.60 -5.29
CA ARG A 65 12.85 -7.12 -6.50
C ARG A 65 11.57 -7.88 -6.83
N GLU A 66 11.52 -9.15 -6.45
CA GLU A 66 10.38 -10.05 -6.64
C GLU A 66 9.16 -9.65 -5.79
N LEU A 67 9.38 -8.96 -4.66
CA LEU A 67 8.31 -8.48 -3.77
C LEU A 67 7.75 -7.11 -4.16
N TRP A 68 8.48 -6.33 -4.96
CA TRP A 68 8.14 -4.93 -5.22
C TRP A 68 6.68 -4.74 -5.63
N ARG A 69 6.23 -5.53 -6.62
CA ARG A 69 4.85 -5.45 -7.11
C ARG A 69 3.80 -5.76 -6.05
N GLN A 70 4.11 -6.66 -5.11
CA GLN A 70 3.20 -6.98 -4.02
C GLN A 70 3.15 -5.88 -2.96
N ILE A 71 4.23 -5.10 -2.81
CA ILE A 71 4.32 -4.02 -1.83
C ILE A 71 3.62 -2.76 -2.33
N TRP A 72 3.91 -2.31 -3.56
CA TRP A 72 3.34 -1.05 -4.07
C TRP A 72 1.94 -1.21 -4.70
N SER A 73 1.49 -2.43 -5.00
CA SER A 73 0.15 -2.64 -5.57
C SER A 73 -0.94 -2.48 -4.52
N ASN A 74 -1.91 -1.62 -4.82
CA ASN A 74 -3.11 -1.43 -4.01
C ASN A 74 -4.25 -2.39 -4.38
N ASN A 75 -4.06 -3.29 -5.37
CA ASN A 75 -5.12 -4.15 -5.90
C ASN A 75 -5.81 -5.03 -4.82
N PRO A 76 -5.09 -5.63 -3.85
CA PRO A 76 -5.74 -6.37 -2.75
C PRO A 76 -6.69 -5.49 -1.92
N GLN A 77 -6.27 -4.27 -1.59
CA GLN A 77 -7.07 -3.30 -0.85
C GLN A 77 -8.26 -2.80 -1.68
N GLU A 78 -8.05 -2.51 -2.97
CA GLU A 78 -9.14 -2.08 -3.87
C GLU A 78 -10.20 -3.16 -4.02
N ARG A 79 -9.79 -4.43 -4.17
CA ARG A 79 -10.70 -5.57 -4.23
C ARG A 79 -11.51 -5.71 -2.94
N LEU A 80 -10.86 -5.63 -1.78
CA LEU A 80 -11.53 -5.66 -0.48
C LEU A 80 -12.53 -4.51 -0.32
N ASN A 81 -12.12 -3.29 -0.64
CA ASN A 81 -12.98 -2.11 -0.58
C ASN A 81 -14.17 -2.21 -1.53
N LYS A 82 -13.99 -2.81 -2.71
CA LYS A 82 -15.08 -3.08 -3.66
C LYS A 82 -16.07 -4.08 -3.08
N GLU A 83 -15.59 -5.13 -2.43
CA GLU A 83 -16.45 -6.14 -1.81
C GLU A 83 -17.24 -5.57 -0.63
N ILE A 84 -16.59 -4.78 0.24
CA ILE A 84 -17.26 -4.07 1.32
C ILE A 84 -18.39 -3.20 0.77
N ARG A 85 -18.11 -2.36 -0.24
CA ARG A 85 -19.13 -1.52 -0.88
C ARG A 85 -20.28 -2.35 -1.46
N ARG A 86 -19.97 -3.40 -2.22
CA ARG A 86 -20.96 -4.29 -2.82
C ARG A 86 -21.93 -4.86 -1.78
N ARG A 87 -21.44 -5.30 -0.61
CA ARG A 87 -22.30 -5.87 0.45
C ARG A 87 -23.08 -4.82 1.21
N THR A 88 -22.49 -3.65 1.44
CA THR A 88 -23.22 -2.55 2.11
C THR A 88 -24.30 -1.94 1.21
N ASP A 89 -24.07 -1.90 -0.11
CA ASP A 89 -25.02 -1.33 -1.09
C ASP A 89 -26.33 -2.13 -1.14
N VAL A 90 -26.30 -3.44 -0.87
CA VAL A 90 -27.50 -4.29 -0.79
C VAL A 90 -28.40 -3.91 0.38
N VAL A 91 -27.82 -3.49 1.51
CA VAL A 91 -28.58 -3.10 2.70
C VAL A 91 -29.12 -1.68 2.57
N GLY A 92 -28.36 -0.78 1.94
CA GLY A 92 -28.75 0.62 1.70
C GLY A 92 -28.72 1.49 2.96
N ILE A 93 -29.57 1.18 3.96
CA ILE A 93 -29.69 1.94 5.22
C ILE A 93 -29.56 0.97 6.41
N PHE A 94 -28.64 1.27 7.32
CA PHE A 94 -28.43 0.48 8.53
C PHE A 94 -29.18 1.07 9.73
N PRO A 95 -29.77 0.23 10.61
CA PRO A 95 -30.53 0.69 11.77
C PRO A 95 -29.65 1.31 12.88
N ASN A 96 -28.36 0.94 12.95
CA ASN A 96 -27.38 1.49 13.88
C ASN A 96 -25.95 1.17 13.41
N ARG A 97 -24.95 1.73 14.11
CA ARG A 97 -23.53 1.52 13.81
C ARG A 97 -23.09 0.06 14.02
N ASP A 98 -23.66 -0.63 14.99
CA ASP A 98 -23.29 -2.03 15.28
C ASP A 98 -23.73 -2.98 14.17
N ALA A 99 -24.83 -2.69 13.49
CA ALA A 99 -25.28 -3.46 12.34
C ALA A 99 -24.30 -3.39 11.16
N ILE A 100 -23.76 -2.20 10.83
CA ILE A 100 -22.75 -2.09 9.77
C ILE A 100 -21.42 -2.70 10.18
N ILE A 101 -20.99 -2.54 11.44
CA ILE A 101 -19.77 -3.18 11.94
C ILE A 101 -19.87 -4.70 11.82
N ARG A 102 -21.01 -5.30 12.18
CA ARG A 102 -21.21 -6.76 12.05
C ARG A 102 -21.12 -7.21 10.60
N LEU A 103 -21.73 -6.50 9.65
CA LEU A 103 -21.65 -6.86 8.24
C LEU A 103 -20.21 -6.74 7.70
N VAL A 104 -19.56 -5.61 7.95
CA VAL A 104 -18.17 -5.40 7.49
C VAL A 104 -17.23 -6.39 8.16
N GLY A 105 -17.40 -6.66 9.45
CA GLY A 105 -16.66 -7.67 10.19
C GLY A 105 -16.82 -9.06 9.58
N ALA A 106 -18.05 -9.45 9.20
CA ALA A 106 -18.30 -10.72 8.52
C ALA A 106 -17.60 -10.78 7.15
N VAL A 107 -17.57 -9.69 6.38
CA VAL A 107 -16.82 -9.61 5.10
C VAL A 107 -15.32 -9.79 5.32
N LEU A 108 -14.76 -9.15 6.35
CA LEU A 108 -13.34 -9.27 6.68
C LEU A 108 -12.97 -10.67 7.14
N ALA A 109 -13.84 -11.33 7.92
CA ALA A 109 -13.66 -12.71 8.34
C ALA A 109 -13.62 -13.66 7.12
N GLU A 110 -14.62 -13.57 6.24
CA GLU A 110 -14.66 -14.36 5.01
C GLU A 110 -13.43 -14.13 4.12
N GLN A 111 -13.00 -12.87 3.97
CA GLN A 111 -11.80 -12.56 3.19
C GLN A 111 -10.53 -13.16 3.82
N THR A 112 -10.49 -13.24 5.15
CA THR A 112 -9.38 -13.85 5.89
C THR A 112 -9.35 -15.35 5.65
N ASP A 113 -10.49 -16.03 5.71
CA ASP A 113 -10.61 -17.46 5.44
C ASP A 113 -10.16 -17.78 4.00
N GLU A 114 -10.61 -17.00 3.01
CA GLU A 114 -10.15 -17.13 1.62
C GLU A 114 -8.63 -16.97 1.47
N TRP A 115 -8.00 -16.08 2.25
CA TRP A 115 -6.56 -15.87 2.20
C TRP A 115 -5.77 -17.00 2.86
N VAL A 116 -6.35 -17.64 3.88
CA VAL A 116 -5.77 -18.81 4.54
C VAL A 116 -5.82 -20.03 3.61
N GLU A 117 -6.93 -20.22 2.89
CA GLU A 117 -7.13 -21.35 1.97
C GLU A 117 -6.49 -21.15 0.60
N GLY A 118 -6.39 -19.90 0.14
CA GLY A 118 -5.89 -19.53 -1.17
C GLY A 118 -4.37 -19.70 -1.36
N ARG A 119 -3.91 -19.49 -2.61
CA ARG A 119 -2.46 -19.44 -2.87
C ARG A 119 -1.86 -18.24 -2.14
N ARG A 120 -0.73 -18.48 -1.45
CA ARG A 120 0.00 -17.42 -0.74
C ARG A 120 0.30 -16.26 -1.66
N TYR A 121 -0.11 -15.06 -1.24
CA TYR A 121 0.14 -13.84 -1.99
C TYR A 121 1.64 -13.55 -2.11
N MET A 122 2.42 -13.80 -1.04
CA MET A 122 3.88 -13.76 -1.01
C MET A 122 4.44 -15.16 -0.70
N GLY A 123 5.39 -15.63 -1.51
CA GLY A 123 6.01 -16.94 -1.33
C GLY A 123 6.93 -16.98 -0.11
N LEU A 124 6.92 -18.10 0.64
CA LEU A 124 7.73 -18.25 1.86
C LEU A 124 9.24 -18.08 1.62
N GLU A 125 9.74 -18.56 0.49
CA GLU A 125 11.16 -18.41 0.12
C GLU A 125 11.54 -16.93 -0.03
N ILE A 126 10.70 -16.15 -0.70
CA ILE A 126 10.95 -14.73 -0.94
C ILE A 126 10.79 -13.92 0.35
N LEU A 127 9.82 -14.29 1.20
CA LEU A 127 9.69 -13.72 2.55
C LEU A 127 10.93 -14.00 3.41
N GLY A 128 11.54 -15.19 3.27
CA GLY A 128 12.81 -15.52 3.89
C GLY A 128 13.94 -14.59 3.46
N LYS A 129 14.05 -14.29 2.15
CA LYS A 129 15.04 -13.34 1.60
C LYS A 129 14.82 -11.92 2.12
N ALA A 130 13.57 -11.49 2.26
CA ALA A 130 13.25 -10.18 2.82
C ALA A 130 13.62 -10.05 4.30
N ARG A 131 13.49 -11.11 5.09
CA ARG A 131 13.89 -11.13 6.52
C ARG A 131 15.40 -11.03 6.74
N LEU A 132 16.22 -11.38 5.74
CA LEU A 132 17.68 -11.36 5.84
C LEU A 132 18.29 -9.98 5.53
N THR A 133 17.53 -9.08 4.89
CA THR A 133 17.94 -7.69 4.72
C THR A 133 17.57 -6.95 6.00
N SER A 134 18.38 -7.10 7.05
CA SER A 134 18.15 -6.37 8.29
C SER A 134 18.22 -4.87 8.02
N ILE A 135 17.15 -4.16 8.31
CA ILE A 135 17.23 -2.73 8.56
C ILE A 135 18.15 -2.62 9.77
N ASN A 136 19.37 -2.10 9.61
CA ASN A 136 20.26 -1.79 10.74
C ASN A 136 19.54 -0.76 11.60
N THR A 137 18.79 -1.25 12.59
CA THR A 137 18.13 -0.42 13.60
C THR A 137 19.14 -0.21 14.71
N ASP A 138 20.23 0.48 14.39
CA ASP A 138 21.15 1.00 15.40
C ASP A 138 20.42 2.16 16.09
N GLY A 139 19.58 1.85 17.09
CA GLY A 139 19.03 2.87 18.00
C GLY A 139 17.54 2.84 18.31
N HIS A 140 16.88 1.68 18.40
CA HIS A 140 15.61 1.62 19.12
C HIS A 140 15.71 0.60 20.26
N ASP A 141 15.88 1.12 21.47
CA ASP A 141 15.73 0.36 22.71
C ASP A 141 14.39 -0.36 22.67
N THR A 142 14.44 -1.68 22.60
CA THR A 142 13.24 -2.52 22.63
C THR A 142 12.74 -2.55 24.07
N GLU A 143 11.84 -1.64 24.43
CA GLU A 143 11.02 -1.84 25.62
C GLU A 143 10.10 -3.04 25.36
N ILE A 144 10.45 -4.17 26.00
CA ILE A 144 9.64 -5.38 26.03
C ILE A 144 8.38 -5.04 26.84
N ILE A 145 7.25 -4.83 26.17
CA ILE A 145 5.96 -4.77 26.83
C ILE A 145 5.56 -6.20 27.18
N GLU A 146 5.62 -6.55 28.47
CA GLU A 146 5.11 -7.81 28.98
C GLU A 146 3.62 -7.95 28.67
N THR A 147 3.28 -8.89 27.79
CA THR A 147 1.89 -9.31 27.54
C THR A 147 1.33 -9.95 28.80
N THR A 148 0.52 -9.22 29.56
CA THR A 148 -0.29 -9.79 30.63
C THR A 148 -1.37 -10.67 30.00
N ALA A 149 -1.32 -11.97 30.28
CA ALA A 149 -2.32 -12.94 29.86
C ALA A 149 -3.69 -12.59 30.45
N ILE A 150 -4.70 -12.45 29.59
CA ILE A 150 -6.10 -12.36 30.01
C ILE A 150 -6.53 -13.78 30.37
N ALA A 151 -6.69 -14.06 31.66
CA ALA A 151 -7.28 -15.29 32.15
C ALA A 151 -8.80 -15.31 31.87
N ALA A 152 -9.29 -16.53 31.62
CA ALA A 152 -10.65 -16.88 31.19
C ALA A 152 -11.78 -16.40 32.10
#